data_AF-A0A1Y5DSX8-F1
#
_entry.id   AF-A0A1Y5DSX8-F1
#
_cell.length_a   1.000
_cell.length_b   1.000
_cell.length_c   1.000
_cell.angle_alpha   90.00
_cell.angle_beta   90.00
_cell.angle_gamma   90.00
#
_symmetry.space_group_name_H-M   'P 1'
#
loop_
_entity.id
_entity.type
_entity.pdbx_description
1 polymer ?
#
loop_
_entity_poly.entity_id
_entity_poly.type
_entity_poly.pdbx_seq_one_letter_code
_entity_poly.pdbx_strand_id
1 'polypeptide(L)' 'MKLLTILVTLLSLTACYESAEVTLHEPGVYKGKTDKHALAAEEREQILKKRFLHVQTDR' A
#
# COMPACT_ATOMS: atom_id res chain seq x y z
N MET A 1 -47.07 -2.21 -1.71
CA MET A 1 -45.92 -1.36 -2.07
C MET A 1 -44.99 -1.05 -0.89
N LYS A 2 -45.50 -0.67 0.30
CA LYS A 2 -44.68 -0.37 1.50
C LYS A 2 -43.70 -1.49 1.92
N LEU A 3 -44.11 -2.76 1.83
CA LEU A 3 -43.25 -3.89 2.18
C LEU A 3 -42.08 -4.07 1.19
N LEU A 4 -42.33 -3.82 -0.10
CA LEU A 4 -41.31 -3.91 -1.14
C LEU A 4 -40.26 -2.81 -0.97
N THR A 5 -40.69 -1.59 -0.64
CA THR A 5 -39.75 -0.48 -0.39
C THR A 5 -38.86 -0.76 0.81
N ILE A 6 -39.39 -1.32 1.90
CA ILE A 6 -38.62 -1.67 3.11
C ILE A 6 -37.57 -2.74 2.77
N LEU A 7 -37.95 -3.76 2.00
CA LEU A 7 -37.05 -4.85 1.61
C LEU A 7 -35.89 -4.35 0.74
N VAL A 8 -36.17 -3.49 -0.23
CA VAL A 8 -35.13 -2.90 -1.11
C VAL A 8 -34.17 -2.02 -0.32
N THR A 9 -34.66 -1.22 0.63
CA THR A 9 -33.78 -0.44 1.51
C THR A 9 -32.88 -1.34 2.37
N LEU A 10 -33.40 -2.42 2.95
CA LEU A 10 -32.56 -3.32 3.77
C LEU A 10 -31.43 -3.97 2.95
N LEU A 11 -31.71 -4.38 1.71
CA LEU A 11 -30.72 -4.99 0.81
C LEU A 11 -29.64 -4.00 0.36
N SER A 12 -29.95 -2.69 0.30
CA SER A 12 -28.97 -1.66 -0.04
C SER A 12 -27.94 -1.40 1.07
N LEU A 13 -28.26 -1.72 2.33
CA LEU A 13 -27.35 -1.53 3.47
C LEU A 13 -26.23 -2.59 3.51
N THR A 14 -26.38 -3.75 2.87
CA THR A 14 -25.35 -4.81 2.86
C THR A 14 -24.30 -4.62 1.77
N ALA A 15 -24.52 -3.72 0.81
CA ALA A 15 -23.64 -3.54 -0.35
C ALA A 15 -22.34 -2.78 -0.05
N CYS A 16 -22.20 -2.17 1.13
CA CYS A 16 -21.00 -1.42 1.52
C CYS A 16 -20.05 -2.21 2.44
N TYR A 17 -20.29 -3.51 2.65
CA TYR A 17 -19.41 -4.34 3.48
C TYR A 17 -18.35 -5.02 2.61
N GLU A 18 -17.26 -4.31 2.35
CA GLU A 18 -16.02 -4.91 1.84
C GLU A 18 -15.11 -5.19 3.04
N SER A 19 -14.92 -6.47 3.37
CA SER A 19 -13.87 -6.85 4.33
C SER A 19 -12.53 -6.55 3.67
N ALA A 20 -11.90 -5.43 4.04
CA ALA A 20 -10.56 -5.12 3.57
C ALA A 20 -9.62 -6.22 4.09
N GLU A 21 -9.07 -7.01 3.17
CA GLU A 21 -8.00 -7.95 3.49
C GLU A 21 -6.74 -7.14 3.80
N VAL A 22 -6.50 -6.87 5.08
CA VAL A 22 -5.31 -6.16 5.54
C VAL A 22 -4.21 -7.19 5.76
N THR A 23 -3.21 -7.19 4.88
CA THR A 23 -1.97 -7.93 5.12
C THR A 23 -1.03 -7.08 5.98
N LEU A 24 -0.75 -7.54 7.20
CA LEU A 24 0.29 -6.93 8.03
C LEU A 24 1.67 -7.39 7.56
N HIS A 25 2.50 -6.46 7.12
CA HIS A 25 3.87 -6.75 6.68
C HIS A 25 4.87 -6.53 7.81
N GLU A 26 5.86 -7.42 7.91
CA GLU A 26 6.98 -7.24 8.83
C GLU A 26 7.87 -6.06 8.38
N PRO A 27 8.27 -5.16 9.30
CA PRO A 27 9.21 -4.09 8.98
C PRO A 27 10.53 -4.64 8.44
N GLY A 28 11.03 -4.04 7.35
CA GLY A 28 12.29 -4.47 6.73
C GLY A 28 12.20 -5.79 5.95
N VAL A 29 11.00 -6.33 5.72
CA VAL A 29 10.78 -7.50 4.86
C VAL A 29 9.95 -7.10 3.65
N TYR A 30 10.52 -7.31 2.46
CA TYR A 30 9.82 -7.13 1.19
C TYR A 30 9.76 -8.44 0.43
N LYS A 31 8.54 -8.90 0.10
CA LYS A 31 8.29 -10.16 -0.60
C LYS A 31 9.00 -11.38 0.03
N GLY A 32 8.98 -11.45 1.37
CA GLY A 32 9.57 -12.54 2.15
C GLY A 32 11.11 -12.52 2.20
N LYS A 33 11.76 -11.46 1.72
CA LYS A 33 13.22 -11.28 1.81
C LYS A 33 13.54 -10.02 2.59
N THR A 34 14.67 -10.02 3.28
CA THR A 34 15.21 -8.82 3.93
C THR A 34 15.37 -7.70 2.90
N ASP A 35 14.75 -6.56 3.17
CA ASP A 35 14.86 -5.36 2.35
C ASP A 35 16.23 -4.69 2.59
N LYS A 36 17.06 -4.70 1.55
CA LYS A 36 18.38 -4.06 1.57
C LYS A 36 18.31 -2.53 1.48
N HIS A 37 17.11 -1.97 1.35
CA HIS A 37 16.86 -0.54 1.27
C HIS A 37 16.23 0.05 2.54
N ALA A 38 15.91 -0.80 3.52
CA ALA A 38 15.43 -0.39 4.85
C ALA A 38 16.59 0.13 5.72
N LEU A 39 17.26 1.18 5.24
CA LEU A 39 18.38 1.86 5.91
C LEU A 39 17.90 3.10 6.68
N ALA A 40 18.76 3.65 7.52
CA ALA A 40 18.53 4.97 8.12
C ALA A 40 18.32 6.04 7.04
N ALA A 41 17.59 7.11 7.37
CA ALA A 41 17.20 8.12 6.39
C ALA A 41 18.44 8.77 5.73
N GLU A 42 19.46 9.07 6.53
CA GLU A 42 20.71 9.71 6.12
C GLU A 42 21.51 8.81 5.16
N GLU A 43 21.62 7.51 5.49
CA GLU A 43 22.32 6.53 4.64
C GLU A 43 21.60 6.34 3.30
N ARG A 44 20.27 6.29 3.35
CA ARG A 44 19.42 6.16 2.16
C ARG A 44 19.55 7.38 1.24
N GLU A 45 19.60 8.59 1.80
CA GLU A 45 19.78 9.83 1.04
C GLU A 45 21.09 9.80 0.23
N GLN A 46 22.20 9.41 0.85
CA GLN A 46 23.51 9.37 0.18
C GLN A 46 23.51 8.40 -1.02
N ILE A 47 22.90 7.22 -0.85
CA ILE A 47 22.79 6.21 -1.91
C ILE A 47 21.92 6.73 -3.06
N LEU A 48 20.78 7.36 -2.75
CA LEU A 48 19.88 7.90 -3.76
C LEU A 48 20.52 9.05 -4.54
N LYS A 49 21.23 9.96 -3.86
CA LYS A 49 21.98 11.05 -4.50
C LYS A 49 23.03 10.50 -5.48
N LYS A 50 23.79 9.47 -5.08
CA LYS A 50 24.76 8.81 -5.97
C LYS A 50 24.11 8.20 -7.21
N ARG A 51 23.00 7.47 -7.04
CA ARG A 51 22.25 6.87 -8.16
C ARG A 51 21.69 7.91 -9.12
N PHE A 52 21.14 8.99 -8.56
CA PHE A 52 20.60 10.10 -9.32
C PHE A 52 21.66 10.75 -10.21
N LEU A 53 22.82 11.09 -9.64
CA LEU A 53 23.92 11.68 -10.42
C LEU A 53 24.44 10.73 -11.48
N HIS A 54 24.60 9.44 -11.16
CA HIS A 54 25.09 8.44 -12.11
C HIS A 54 24.22 8.33 -13.36
N VAL A 55 22.89 8.35 -13.21
CA VAL A 55 21.94 8.27 -14.34
C VAL A 55 21.85 9.58 -15.11
N GLN A 56 22.07 10.73 -14.45
CA GLN A 56 21.99 12.04 -15.10
C GLN A 56 23.25 12.43 -15.87
N THR A 57 24.42 11.90 -15.50
CA THR A 57 25.69 12.18 -16.20
C THR A 57 25.92 11.32 -17.44
N ASP A 58 25.05 10.33 -17.70
CA ASP A 58 25.08 9.47 -18.89
C ASP A 58 24.25 10.05 -20.07
N ARG A 59 24.09 11.38 -20.10
CA ARG A 59 23.34 12.12 -21.11
C ARG A 59 24.23 13.18 -21.76
#